data_AF-A0A1H6SL32-F1
#
_entry.id   AF-A0A1H6SL32-F1
#
_cell.length_a   1.000
_cell.length_b   1.000
_cell.length_c   1.000
_cell.angle_alpha   90.00
_cell.angle_beta   90.00
_cell.angle_gamma   90.00
#
_symmetry.space_group_name_H-M   'P 1'
#
loop_
_entity.id
_entity.type
_entity.pdbx_description
1 polymer ?
#
loop_
_entity_poly.entity_id
_entity_poly.type
_entity_poly.pdbx_seq_one_letter_code
_entity_poly.pdbx_strand_id
1 'polypeptide(L)'
;MKRLLCLLFMCASTMVSAQITDTAVNKDKFEKSDFPYKGDRVLIVDKIDGSKEENIFVFAKNKKGSEQDRLYIQQFTKVDGKWESKVSEEVADEGIITVTYNNRKAFKDVEKNGQVDALYIYAKHDKDDLNNPNEEIGLLFYKYQLYTVTVRADSDFKKNYFSDNFKELPKPVQDFVLDYWNKYVSER
;
A
#
# COMPACT_ATOMS: atom_id res chain seq x y z
N MET A 1 34.44 31.25 -30.85
CA MET A 1 34.27 29.83 -30.46
C MET A 1 34.21 29.55 -28.95
N LYS A 2 34.05 30.56 -28.05
CA LYS A 2 33.88 30.32 -26.60
C LYS A 2 32.43 30.40 -26.10
N ARG A 3 31.49 30.88 -26.91
CA ARG A 3 30.08 31.08 -26.53
C ARG A 3 29.16 29.91 -26.90
N LEU A 4 29.62 28.96 -27.73
CA LEU A 4 28.83 27.81 -28.14
C LEU A 4 28.91 26.63 -27.14
N LEU A 5 29.92 26.61 -26.27
CA LEU A 5 30.10 25.55 -25.26
C LEU A 5 29.12 25.67 -24.09
N CYS A 6 28.63 26.88 -23.78
CA CYS A 6 27.71 27.10 -22.66
C CYS A 6 26.26 26.63 -22.94
N LEU A 7 25.87 26.53 -24.22
CA LEU A 7 24.54 26.05 -24.62
C LEU A 7 24.41 24.52 -24.57
N LEU A 8 25.53 23.79 -24.67
CA LEU A 8 25.54 22.32 -24.57
C LEU A 8 25.45 21.80 -23.12
N PHE A 9 25.75 22.64 -22.11
CA PHE A 9 25.66 22.26 -20.70
C PHE A 9 24.29 22.52 -20.06
N MET A 10 23.41 23.31 -20.68
CA MET A 10 22.07 23.61 -20.13
C MET A 10 20.99 22.60 -20.51
N CYS A 11 21.26 21.66 -21.42
CA CYS A 11 20.27 20.66 -21.88
C CYS A 11 20.39 19.30 -21.19
N ALA A 12 21.29 19.13 -20.21
CA ALA A 12 21.59 17.82 -19.61
C ALA A 12 20.88 17.56 -18.26
N SER A 13 20.06 18.48 -17.73
CA SER A 13 19.20 18.17 -16.59
C SER A 13 17.91 17.49 -17.07
N THR A 14 18.05 16.31 -17.69
CA THR A 14 16.91 15.40 -17.80
C THR A 14 16.55 14.99 -16.38
N MET A 15 15.45 15.54 -15.86
CA MET A 15 14.86 15.06 -14.63
C MET A 15 14.42 13.62 -14.90
N VAL A 16 15.27 12.64 -14.56
CA VAL A 16 14.88 11.24 -14.47
C VAL A 16 13.87 11.17 -13.34
N SER A 17 12.60 11.35 -13.70
CA SER A 17 11.49 11.07 -12.81
C SER A 17 11.51 9.56 -12.63
N ALA A 18 11.81 9.08 -11.43
CA ALA A 18 11.75 7.65 -11.14
C ALA A 18 10.35 7.13 -11.51
N GLN A 19 10.29 6.21 -12.47
CA GLN A 19 9.06 5.66 -12.98
C GLN A 19 8.60 4.54 -12.04
N ILE A 20 7.39 4.67 -11.49
CA ILE A 20 6.67 3.55 -10.89
C ILE A 20 5.98 2.78 -12.00
N THR A 21 6.15 1.46 -12.02
CA THR A 21 5.51 0.58 -12.99
C THR A 21 4.55 -0.35 -12.28
N ASP A 22 3.26 -0.27 -12.63
CA ASP A 22 2.24 -1.22 -12.19
C ASP A 22 2.10 -2.32 -13.25
N THR A 23 2.44 -3.55 -12.87
CA THR A 23 2.29 -4.73 -13.73
C THR A 23 1.06 -5.52 -13.30
N ALA A 24 0.10 -5.65 -14.21
CA ALA A 24 -1.10 -6.43 -13.97
C ALA A 24 -0.76 -7.90 -13.64
N VAL A 25 -1.21 -8.35 -12.48
CA VAL A 25 -1.08 -9.74 -12.03
C VAL A 25 -2.40 -10.48 -12.21
N ASN A 26 -2.37 -11.64 -12.85
CA ASN A 26 -3.54 -12.51 -12.90
C ASN A 26 -3.68 -13.24 -11.56
N LYS A 27 -4.68 -12.85 -10.77
CA LYS A 27 -4.92 -13.36 -9.42
C LYS A 27 -5.09 -14.88 -9.37
N ASP A 28 -5.90 -15.46 -10.26
CA ASP A 28 -6.16 -16.91 -10.26
C ASP A 28 -4.90 -17.73 -10.58
N LYS A 29 -4.01 -17.21 -11.45
CA LYS A 29 -2.71 -17.82 -11.71
C LYS A 29 -1.75 -17.66 -10.53
N PHE A 30 -1.78 -16.50 -9.86
CA PHE A 30 -0.97 -16.24 -8.68
C PHE A 30 -1.35 -17.15 -7.51
N GLU A 31 -2.65 -17.32 -7.22
CA GLU A 31 -3.15 -18.25 -6.19
C GLU A 31 -2.78 -19.71 -6.46
N LYS A 32 -2.66 -20.09 -7.74
CA LYS A 32 -2.25 -21.44 -8.16
C LYS A 32 -0.73 -21.59 -8.28
N SER A 33 0.03 -20.53 -8.05
CA SER A 33 1.49 -20.59 -8.06
C SER A 33 2.01 -21.02 -6.70
N ASP A 34 3.22 -21.54 -6.64
CA ASP A 34 3.90 -21.87 -5.38
C ASP A 34 4.51 -20.62 -4.70
N PHE A 35 3.93 -19.43 -4.94
CA PHE A 35 4.43 -18.19 -4.34
C PHE A 35 4.17 -18.20 -2.82
N PRO A 36 5.18 -17.89 -1.98
CA PRO A 36 5.14 -18.20 -0.55
C PRO A 36 4.39 -17.13 0.28
N TYR A 37 3.13 -16.84 -0.06
CA TYR A 37 2.27 -15.92 0.71
C TYR A 37 1.45 -16.67 1.78
N LYS A 38 1.12 -15.99 2.89
CA LYS A 38 0.18 -16.51 3.90
C LYS A 38 -1.27 -16.24 3.51
N GLY A 39 -2.14 -17.20 3.80
CA GLY A 39 -3.59 -17.14 3.54
C GLY A 39 -4.02 -18.11 2.43
N ASP A 40 -5.32 -18.40 2.39
CA ASP A 40 -5.90 -19.37 1.46
C ASP A 40 -6.49 -18.71 0.21
N ARG A 41 -6.85 -17.42 0.29
CA ARG A 41 -7.50 -16.67 -0.79
C ARG A 41 -6.93 -15.27 -0.92
N VAL A 42 -6.52 -14.90 -2.12
CA VAL A 42 -5.98 -13.58 -2.42
C VAL A 42 -7.14 -12.61 -2.71
N LEU A 43 -7.07 -11.45 -2.06
CA LEU A 43 -7.97 -10.33 -2.28
C LEU A 43 -7.35 -9.30 -3.22
N ILE A 44 -6.09 -8.95 -2.95
CA ILE A 44 -5.29 -8.01 -3.75
C ILE A 44 -3.93 -8.64 -4.00
N VAL A 45 -3.47 -8.56 -5.25
CA VAL A 45 -2.09 -8.84 -5.62
C VAL A 45 -1.66 -7.79 -6.65
N ASP A 46 -0.68 -6.98 -6.29
CA ASP A 46 -0.13 -5.93 -7.14
C ASP A 46 1.38 -6.12 -7.28
N LYS A 47 1.88 -6.17 -8.52
CA LYS A 47 3.31 -6.11 -8.79
C LYS A 47 3.67 -4.67 -9.14
N ILE A 48 4.34 -4.00 -8.21
CA ILE A 48 4.71 -2.60 -8.36
C ILE A 48 6.22 -2.48 -8.29
N ASP A 49 6.80 -2.04 -9.40
CA ASP A 49 8.24 -1.90 -9.53
C ASP A 49 8.62 -0.41 -9.43
N GLY A 50 9.58 -0.12 -8.55
CA GLY A 50 10.32 1.12 -8.54
C GLY A 50 11.57 1.00 -9.42
N SER A 51 12.31 2.10 -9.58
CA SER A 51 13.55 2.06 -10.38
C SER A 51 14.67 1.24 -9.74
N LYS A 52 14.57 0.92 -8.44
CA LYS A 52 15.59 0.17 -7.69
C LYS A 52 15.07 -1.09 -6.99
N GLU A 53 13.78 -1.38 -7.09
CA GLU A 53 13.18 -2.54 -6.43
C GLU A 53 11.98 -3.07 -7.22
N GLU A 54 11.83 -4.38 -7.21
CA GLU A 54 10.62 -5.06 -7.67
C GLU A 54 9.84 -5.51 -6.43
N ASN A 55 8.57 -5.12 -6.32
CA ASN A 55 7.72 -5.49 -5.20
C ASN A 55 6.48 -6.27 -5.64
N ILE A 56 6.03 -7.19 -4.79
CA ILE A 56 4.69 -7.77 -4.84
C ILE A 56 4.01 -7.50 -3.50
N PHE A 57 2.88 -6.82 -3.54
CA PHE A 57 2.01 -6.61 -2.37
C PHE A 57 0.88 -7.62 -2.43
N VAL A 58 0.65 -8.35 -1.33
CA VAL A 58 -0.37 -9.40 -1.25
C VAL A 58 -1.25 -9.15 -0.03
N PHE A 59 -2.54 -8.99 -0.28
CA PHE A 59 -3.57 -9.04 0.75
C PHE A 59 -4.34 -10.34 0.56
N ALA A 60 -4.28 -11.22 1.55
CA ALA A 60 -4.91 -12.52 1.48
C ALA A 60 -5.68 -12.80 2.77
N LYS A 61 -6.61 -13.73 2.70
CA LYS A 61 -7.39 -14.16 3.86
C LYS A 61 -7.37 -15.67 4.02
N ASN A 62 -7.66 -16.10 5.23
CA ASN A 62 -8.03 -17.48 5.49
C ASN A 62 -9.30 -17.90 4.74
N LYS A 63 -9.55 -19.22 4.66
CA LYS A 63 -10.66 -19.84 3.96
C LYS A 63 -12.00 -19.18 4.31
N LYS A 64 -12.84 -18.99 3.29
CA LYS A 64 -14.20 -18.47 3.46
C LYS A 64 -15.00 -19.36 4.42
N GLY A 65 -15.71 -18.72 5.36
CA GLY A 65 -16.52 -19.42 6.37
C GLY A 65 -15.74 -19.86 7.61
N SER A 66 -14.47 -19.48 7.73
CA SER A 66 -13.74 -19.60 9.01
C SER A 66 -14.44 -18.80 10.11
N GLU A 67 -14.34 -19.27 11.34
CA GLU A 67 -14.99 -18.66 12.50
C GLU A 67 -14.56 -17.19 12.72
N GLN A 68 -13.25 -16.96 12.57
CA GLN A 68 -12.58 -15.66 12.67
C GLN A 68 -12.05 -15.25 11.31
N ASP A 69 -12.26 -13.99 10.93
CA ASP A 69 -11.63 -13.40 9.74
C ASP A 69 -10.16 -13.09 10.04
N ARG A 70 -9.27 -13.50 9.14
CA ARG A 70 -7.83 -13.18 9.23
C ARG A 70 -7.39 -12.55 7.93
N LEU A 71 -6.88 -11.33 8.00
CA LEU A 71 -6.28 -10.62 6.88
C LEU A 71 -4.76 -10.63 7.02
N TYR A 72 -4.11 -11.27 6.06
CA TYR A 72 -2.65 -11.26 5.90
C TYR A 72 -2.26 -10.16 4.93
N ILE A 73 -1.41 -9.24 5.38
CA ILE A 73 -0.95 -8.08 4.64
C ILE A 73 0.57 -8.22 4.47
N GLN A 74 1.02 -8.35 3.23
CA GLN A 74 2.41 -8.75 2.96
C GLN A 74 3.03 -7.91 1.85
N GLN A 75 4.32 -7.64 2.01
CA GLN A 75 5.19 -7.11 0.95
C GLN A 75 6.33 -8.10 0.73
N PHE A 76 6.54 -8.45 -0.54
CA PHE A 76 7.67 -9.20 -1.01
C PHE A 76 8.53 -8.32 -1.91
N THR A 77 9.83 -8.30 -1.69
CA THR A 77 10.78 -7.58 -2.53
C THR A 77 11.77 -8.57 -3.13
N LYS A 78 12.11 -8.37 -4.39
CA LYS A 78 13.08 -9.24 -5.07
C LYS A 78 14.51 -8.83 -4.72
N VAL A 79 15.26 -9.77 -4.15
CA VAL A 79 16.68 -9.61 -3.78
C VAL A 79 17.45 -10.77 -4.39
N ASP A 80 18.52 -10.47 -5.15
CA ASP A 80 19.35 -11.47 -5.84
C ASP A 80 18.55 -12.51 -6.65
N GLY A 81 17.48 -12.03 -7.31
CA GLY A 81 16.59 -12.86 -8.13
C GLY A 81 15.57 -13.70 -7.36
N LYS A 82 15.52 -13.60 -6.03
CA LYS A 82 14.58 -14.33 -5.16
C LYS A 82 13.63 -13.38 -4.47
N TRP A 83 12.40 -13.82 -4.24
CA TRP A 83 11.41 -13.06 -3.48
C TRP A 83 11.62 -13.25 -1.99
N GLU A 84 11.80 -12.16 -1.27
CA GLU A 84 11.92 -12.14 0.19
C GLU A 84 10.74 -11.38 0.80
N SER A 85 10.12 -11.93 1.85
CA SER A 85 9.12 -11.20 2.63
C SER A 85 9.82 -10.09 3.42
N LYS A 86 9.42 -8.84 3.17
CA LYS A 86 9.92 -7.66 3.89
C LYS A 86 8.92 -7.15 4.93
N VAL A 87 7.62 -7.31 4.65
CA VAL A 87 6.53 -6.99 5.57
C VAL A 87 5.58 -8.17 5.64
N SER A 88 5.15 -8.53 6.86
CA SER A 88 4.09 -9.51 7.11
C SER A 88 3.32 -9.07 8.37
N GLU A 89 2.09 -8.61 8.17
CA GLU A 89 1.17 -8.23 9.24
C GLU A 89 -0.09 -9.10 9.18
N GLU A 90 -0.66 -9.41 10.34
CA GLU A 90 -1.92 -10.15 10.46
C GLU A 90 -2.94 -9.35 11.25
N VAL A 91 -4.10 -9.06 10.65
CA VAL A 91 -5.25 -8.47 11.33
C VAL A 91 -6.27 -9.58 11.56
N ALA A 92 -6.56 -9.85 12.84
CA ALA A 92 -7.42 -10.94 13.27
C ALA A 92 -8.22 -10.54 14.52
N ASP A 93 -8.93 -9.42 14.46
CA ASP A 93 -9.74 -8.96 15.59
C ASP A 93 -10.99 -9.85 15.76
N GLU A 94 -11.32 -10.21 17.00
CA GLU A 94 -12.49 -11.04 17.30
C GLU A 94 -13.79 -10.30 16.93
N GLY A 95 -14.73 -11.00 16.30
CA GLY A 95 -16.02 -10.41 15.88
C GLY A 95 -15.93 -9.43 14.70
N ILE A 96 -14.73 -9.21 14.15
CA ILE A 96 -14.51 -8.25 13.05
C ILE A 96 -14.32 -8.98 11.72
N ILE A 97 -14.87 -8.39 10.65
CA ILE A 97 -14.56 -8.72 9.25
C ILE A 97 -13.83 -7.55 8.62
N THR A 98 -12.70 -7.83 7.97
CA THR A 98 -12.00 -6.82 7.17
C THR A 98 -12.52 -6.76 5.74
N VAL A 99 -12.53 -5.59 5.11
CA VAL A 99 -12.90 -5.43 3.69
C VAL A 99 -11.83 -4.62 2.99
N THR A 100 -11.19 -5.19 1.96
CA THR A 100 -10.15 -4.52 1.16
C THR A 100 -10.73 -3.95 -0.12
N TYR A 101 -10.26 -2.79 -0.57
CA TYR A 101 -10.77 -2.13 -1.77
C TYR A 101 -9.72 -2.07 -2.89
N ASN A 102 -9.90 -2.86 -3.96
CA ASN A 102 -8.90 -2.97 -5.03
C ASN A 102 -8.71 -1.66 -5.84
N ASN A 103 -9.70 -0.77 -5.85
CA ASN A 103 -9.64 0.52 -6.55
C ASN A 103 -9.21 1.70 -5.66
N ARG A 104 -9.01 1.48 -4.35
CA ARG A 104 -8.62 2.51 -3.40
C ARG A 104 -7.18 2.29 -2.96
N LYS A 105 -6.28 2.51 -3.91
CA LYS A 105 -4.83 2.40 -3.76
C LYS A 105 -4.09 3.48 -4.54
N ALA A 106 -2.86 3.77 -4.14
CA ALA A 106 -1.95 4.67 -4.83
C ALA A 106 -0.49 4.22 -4.67
N PHE A 107 0.31 4.47 -5.71
CA PHE A 107 1.73 4.11 -5.75
C PHE A 107 2.56 5.31 -6.19
N LYS A 108 3.65 5.60 -5.49
CA LYS A 108 4.52 6.74 -5.83
C LYS A 108 5.94 6.52 -5.32
N ASP A 109 6.92 7.14 -5.96
CA ASP A 109 8.25 7.36 -5.37
C ASP A 109 8.30 8.82 -4.91
N VAL A 110 7.80 9.08 -3.70
CA VAL A 110 7.61 10.46 -3.20
C VAL A 110 8.95 11.16 -3.03
N GLU A 111 9.94 10.43 -2.50
CA GLU A 111 11.28 10.96 -2.23
C GLU A 111 12.21 10.92 -3.45
N LYS A 112 11.75 10.38 -4.60
CA LYS A 112 12.54 10.19 -5.82
C LYS A 112 13.81 9.37 -5.61
N ASN A 113 13.75 8.39 -4.71
CA ASN A 113 14.88 7.57 -4.31
C ASN A 113 14.93 6.21 -5.04
N GLY A 114 13.89 5.90 -5.82
CA GLY A 114 13.68 4.69 -6.60
C GLY A 114 12.88 3.59 -5.88
N GLN A 115 12.41 3.84 -4.66
CA GLN A 115 11.59 2.93 -3.87
C GLN A 115 10.10 3.26 -4.01
N VAL A 116 9.27 2.25 -3.80
CA VAL A 116 7.82 2.33 -3.91
C VAL A 116 7.21 2.66 -2.56
N ASP A 117 6.47 3.76 -2.51
CA ASP A 117 5.53 4.10 -1.46
C ASP A 117 4.15 3.60 -1.91
N ALA A 118 3.60 2.61 -1.21
CA ALA A 118 2.34 1.96 -1.59
C ALA A 118 1.26 2.21 -0.53
N LEU A 119 0.17 2.87 -0.92
CA LEU A 119 -0.96 3.21 -0.06
C LEU A 119 -2.17 2.38 -0.46
N TYR A 120 -2.78 1.71 0.51
CA TYR A 120 -3.99 0.91 0.37
C TYR A 120 -5.07 1.37 1.33
N ILE A 121 -6.33 1.11 1.01
CA ILE A 121 -7.45 1.30 1.93
C ILE A 121 -8.14 -0.03 2.21
N TYR A 122 -8.41 -0.28 3.49
CA TYR A 122 -9.29 -1.33 3.94
C TYR A 122 -10.18 -0.83 5.09
N ALA A 123 -11.27 -1.54 5.34
CA ALA A 123 -12.19 -1.26 6.43
C ALA A 123 -12.30 -2.44 7.39
N LYS A 124 -12.73 -2.16 8.62
CA LYS A 124 -13.14 -3.15 9.62
C LYS A 124 -14.63 -2.98 9.88
N HIS A 125 -15.35 -4.08 9.90
CA HIS A 125 -16.79 -4.16 10.12
C HIS A 125 -17.08 -5.14 11.25
N ASP A 126 -18.17 -4.94 11.97
CA ASP A 126 -18.72 -6.01 12.79
C ASP A 126 -19.17 -7.16 11.87
N LYS A 127 -18.99 -8.40 12.33
CA LYS A 127 -19.33 -9.61 11.57
C LYS A 127 -20.79 -9.62 11.11
N ASP A 128 -21.67 -8.98 11.88
CA ASP A 128 -23.11 -8.92 11.64
C ASP A 128 -23.55 -7.63 10.92
N ASP A 129 -22.63 -6.69 10.64
CA ASP A 129 -22.93 -5.44 9.93
C ASP A 129 -21.82 -5.05 8.92
N LEU A 130 -21.91 -5.62 7.72
CA LEU A 130 -20.97 -5.33 6.63
C LEU A 130 -21.28 -4.02 5.88
N ASN A 131 -22.39 -3.34 6.18
CA ASN A 131 -22.76 -2.11 5.51
C ASN A 131 -22.21 -0.87 6.23
N ASN A 132 -21.99 -0.97 7.54
CA ASN A 132 -21.46 0.12 8.36
C ASN A 132 -20.07 -0.25 8.88
N PRO A 133 -18.98 0.38 8.39
CA PRO A 133 -17.64 0.12 8.91
C PRO A 133 -17.49 0.68 10.33
N ASN A 134 -16.80 -0.04 11.21
CA ASN A 134 -16.33 0.49 12.49
C ASN A 134 -15.14 1.41 12.29
N GLU A 135 -14.23 1.01 11.40
CA GLU A 135 -13.01 1.73 11.07
C GLU A 135 -12.76 1.69 9.57
N GLU A 136 -12.21 2.77 9.03
CA GLU A 136 -11.55 2.76 7.74
C GLU A 136 -10.09 3.18 7.91
N ILE A 137 -9.20 2.45 7.24
CA ILE A 137 -7.76 2.52 7.45
C ILE A 137 -7.08 2.75 6.11
N GLY A 138 -6.38 3.88 5.98
CA GLY A 138 -5.34 4.10 4.99
C GLY A 138 -4.03 3.50 5.50
N LEU A 139 -3.49 2.53 4.78
CA LEU A 139 -2.28 1.78 5.13
C LEU A 139 -1.16 2.08 4.13
N LEU A 140 -0.10 2.73 4.60
CA LEU A 140 1.11 3.01 3.83
C LEU A 140 2.18 1.94 4.11
N PHE A 141 2.71 1.34 3.05
CA PHE A 141 4.02 0.70 3.05
C PHE A 141 5.07 1.73 2.66
N TYR A 142 6.02 1.98 3.57
CA TYR A 142 7.12 2.90 3.35
C TYR A 142 8.39 2.31 3.99
N LYS A 143 9.43 2.09 3.18
CA LYS A 143 10.72 1.51 3.61
C LYS A 143 10.55 0.25 4.48
N TYR A 144 9.68 -0.65 4.03
CA TYR A 144 9.33 -1.91 4.71
C TYR A 144 8.75 -1.74 6.12
N GLN A 145 8.17 -0.58 6.41
CA GLN A 145 7.36 -0.33 7.60
C GLN A 145 5.93 0.04 7.21
N LEU A 146 5.01 -0.25 8.13
CA LEU A 146 3.60 0.10 7.98
C LEU A 146 3.28 1.36 8.79
N TYR A 147 2.48 2.23 8.19
CA TYR A 147 1.95 3.43 8.81
C TYR A 147 0.46 3.52 8.51
N THR A 148 -0.33 4.01 9.47
CA THR A 148 -1.77 4.12 9.29
C THR A 148 -2.30 5.53 9.54
N VAL A 149 -3.33 5.87 8.78
CA VAL A 149 -4.33 6.88 9.12
C VAL A 149 -5.69 6.19 9.17
N THR A 150 -6.42 6.41 10.25
CA THR A 150 -7.68 5.73 10.53
C THR A 150 -8.75 6.74 10.88
N VAL A 151 -9.97 6.51 10.40
CA VAL A 151 -11.18 7.18 10.90
C VAL A 151 -12.12 6.13 11.47
N ARG A 152 -12.90 6.51 12.48
CA ARG A 152 -13.74 5.58 13.26
C ARG A 152 -15.18 6.06 13.36
N ALA A 153 -16.10 5.11 13.44
CA ALA A 153 -17.52 5.37 13.65
C ALA A 153 -17.80 6.16 14.94
N ASP A 154 -17.02 5.92 16.00
CA ASP A 154 -17.12 6.63 17.30
C ASP A 154 -16.90 8.16 17.22
N SER A 155 -16.35 8.63 16.10
CA SER A 155 -16.02 10.03 15.83
C SER A 155 -16.78 10.57 14.62
N ASP A 156 -17.86 9.89 14.20
CA ASP A 156 -18.57 10.12 12.93
C ASP A 156 -17.64 10.11 11.70
N PHE A 157 -16.52 9.39 11.78
CA PHE A 157 -15.43 9.43 10.81
C PHE A 157 -14.81 10.81 10.54
N LYS A 158 -14.98 11.78 11.45
CA LYS A 158 -14.46 13.14 11.28
C LYS A 158 -13.04 13.32 11.82
N LYS A 159 -12.57 12.41 12.67
CA LYS A 159 -11.26 12.50 13.33
C LYS A 159 -10.30 11.47 12.78
N ASN A 160 -9.14 11.94 12.34
CA ASN A 160 -8.02 11.09 11.97
C ASN A 160 -7.26 10.62 13.22
N TYR A 161 -6.98 9.32 13.27
CA TYR A 161 -6.11 8.65 14.21
C TYR A 161 -4.90 8.10 13.43
N PHE A 162 -3.69 8.36 13.90
CA PHE A 162 -2.47 7.95 13.20
C PHE A 162 -1.75 6.85 13.98
N SER A 163 -1.02 5.98 13.29
CA SER A 163 -0.06 5.10 13.96
C SER A 163 1.02 5.93 14.68
N ASP A 164 1.57 5.41 15.78
CA ASP A 164 2.54 6.13 16.60
C ASP A 164 3.80 6.57 15.83
N ASN A 165 4.21 5.76 14.86
CA ASN A 165 5.35 6.01 13.97
C ASN A 165 5.02 6.98 12.82
N PHE A 166 3.76 7.37 12.58
CA PHE A 166 3.39 8.24 11.46
C PHE A 166 4.12 9.59 11.49
N LYS A 167 4.34 10.13 12.69
CA LYS A 167 5.07 11.39 12.91
C LYS A 167 6.54 11.33 12.45
N GLU A 168 7.09 10.12 12.27
CA GLU A 168 8.47 9.88 11.86
C GLU A 168 8.62 9.91 10.33
N LEU A 169 7.51 9.87 9.58
CA LEU A 169 7.53 9.98 8.13
C LEU A 169 8.11 11.34 7.69
N PRO A 170 8.90 11.40 6.61
CA PRO A 170 9.26 12.66 6.01
C PRO A 170 8.01 13.45 5.59
N LYS A 171 8.05 14.78 5.75
CA LYS A 171 6.91 15.66 5.44
C LYS A 171 6.30 15.42 4.03
N PRO A 172 7.10 15.24 2.95
CA PRO A 172 6.54 14.93 1.64
C PRO A 172 5.72 13.63 1.59
N VAL A 173 6.11 12.61 2.37
CA VAL A 173 5.41 11.32 2.45
C VAL A 173 4.12 11.47 3.25
N GLN A 174 4.16 12.22 4.36
CA GLN A 174 2.93 12.57 5.11
C GLN A 174 1.93 13.30 4.21
N ASP A 175 2.39 14.27 3.42
CA ASP A 175 1.54 15.04 2.50
C ASP A 175 0.93 14.16 1.42
N PHE A 176 1.72 13.26 0.83
CA PHE A 176 1.21 12.27 -0.12
C PHE A 176 0.09 11.41 0.47
N VAL A 177 0.27 10.89 1.69
CA VAL A 177 -0.76 10.09 2.36
C VAL A 177 -2.00 10.92 2.64
N LEU A 178 -1.83 12.10 3.22
CA LEU A 178 -2.95 12.96 3.63
C LEU A 178 -3.72 13.50 2.42
N ASP A 179 -3.06 13.85 1.33
CA ASP A 179 -3.72 14.29 0.10
C ASP A 179 -4.62 13.19 -0.48
N TYR A 180 -4.10 11.96 -0.56
CA TYR A 180 -4.88 10.82 -1.03
C TYR A 180 -6.03 10.49 -0.07
N TRP A 181 -5.74 10.46 1.23
CA TRP A 181 -6.70 10.15 2.27
C TRP A 181 -7.84 11.16 2.34
N ASN A 182 -7.53 12.45 2.30
CA ASN A 182 -8.55 13.50 2.36
C ASN A 182 -9.43 13.49 1.12
N LYS A 183 -8.86 13.23 -0.06
CA LYS A 183 -9.66 13.04 -1.28
C LYS A 183 -10.63 11.88 -1.10
N TYR A 184 -10.14 10.74 -0.62
CA TYR A 184 -10.95 9.56 -0.38
C TYR A 184 -12.10 9.81 0.63
N VAL A 185 -11.80 10.41 1.78
CA VAL A 185 -12.82 10.67 2.81
C VAL A 185 -13.82 11.75 2.36
N SER A 186 -13.40 12.70 1.51
CA SER A 186 -14.28 13.75 0.97
C SER A 186 -15.29 13.25 -0.07
N GLU A 187 -15.03 12.09 -0.68
CA GLU A 187 -15.89 11.47 -1.70
C GLU A 187 -16.97 10.53 -1.09
N ARG A 188 -17.13 10.55 0.24
CA ARG A 188 -18.16 9.78 0.96
C ARG A 188 -19.55 10.39 0.90
#